data_AF-A0A6D0IPP5-F1
#
_entry.id   AF-A0A6D0IPP5-F1
#
_cell.length_a   1.000
_cell.length_b   1.000
_cell.length_c   1.000
_cell.angle_alpha   90.00
_cell.angle_beta   90.00
_cell.angle_gamma   90.00
#
_symmetry.space_group_name_H-M   'P 1'
#
loop_
_entity.id
_entity.type
_entity.pdbx_description
1 polymer ?
#
loop_
_entity_poly.entity_id
_entity_poly.type
_entity_poly.pdbx_seq_one_letter_code
_entity_poly.pdbx_strand_id
1 'polypeptide(L)'
;GGGADWLTSTPAPNVEHFNILDPFHKTLIPLDSWVTEGIDWVVTHFRPVFQGVRVPVDYILNGFQQLLLGMPAPVAIIVFALIAWQISGVGMGVATLVSLIAIGAIGAWSQAMVTLALVLTALLFCIVIGLPLGIWLARSPRAAKIIRPLLDAMQTTPAFVYLVPIVMLFGIGNVPG
;
A
#
# COMPACT_ATOMS: atom_id res chain seq x y z
N GLY A 1 26.75 35.16 -34.04
CA GLY A 1 25.45 34.66 -34.54
C GLY A 1 25.45 33.16 -34.47
N GLY A 2 24.33 32.56 -34.05
CA GLY A 2 24.12 31.11 -34.03
C GLY A 2 23.79 30.55 -32.66
N GLY A 3 22.73 31.06 -32.02
CA GLY A 3 22.16 30.46 -30.82
C GLY A 3 21.27 29.28 -31.17
N ALA A 4 21.51 28.14 -30.51
CA ALA A 4 20.49 27.24 -29.97
C ALA A 4 19.25 26.92 -30.87
N ASP A 5 19.41 26.00 -31.83
CA ASP A 5 18.35 25.49 -32.72
C ASP A 5 17.62 24.23 -32.20
N TRP A 6 17.71 23.95 -30.88
CA TRP A 6 17.12 22.75 -30.25
C TRP A 6 15.67 22.95 -29.77
N LEU A 7 15.13 24.17 -29.90
CA LEU A 7 13.71 24.46 -29.64
C LEU A 7 12.81 24.12 -30.85
N THR A 8 13.42 23.87 -32.02
CA THR A 8 12.70 23.66 -33.30
C THR A 8 12.80 22.22 -33.81
N SER A 9 13.65 21.38 -33.21
CA SER A 9 13.78 19.97 -33.58
C SER A 9 12.79 19.10 -32.80
N THR A 10 11.50 19.41 -32.87
CA THR A 10 10.47 18.42 -32.56
C THR A 10 10.46 17.44 -33.72
N PRO A 11 10.79 16.15 -33.54
CA PRO A 11 10.62 15.17 -34.60
C PRO A 11 9.17 15.25 -35.06
N ALA A 12 8.94 15.45 -36.36
CA ALA A 12 7.60 15.37 -36.93
C ALA A 12 6.96 14.03 -36.49
N PRO A 13 5.67 13.99 -36.13
CA PRO A 13 5.03 12.75 -35.71
C PRO A 13 5.25 11.70 -36.80
N ASN A 14 5.98 10.64 -36.46
CA ASN A 14 6.23 9.52 -37.37
C ASN A 14 4.87 8.96 -37.79
N VAL A 15 4.52 9.15 -39.06
CA VAL A 15 3.32 8.55 -39.64
C VAL A 15 3.62 7.05 -39.76
N GLU A 16 3.17 6.26 -38.78
CA GLU A 16 3.46 4.82 -38.73
C GLU A 16 2.72 4.08 -39.85
N HIS A 17 3.45 3.74 -40.92
CA HIS A 17 2.99 2.84 -41.96
C HIS A 17 2.87 1.41 -41.40
N PHE A 18 1.81 0.70 -41.80
CA PHE A 18 1.60 -0.71 -41.42
C PHE A 18 2.78 -1.56 -41.94
N ASN A 19 3.60 -2.07 -41.02
CA ASN A 19 4.74 -2.90 -41.33
C ASN A 19 4.32 -4.39 -41.35
N ILE A 20 4.43 -5.04 -42.51
CA ILE A 20 4.08 -6.46 -42.69
C ILE A 20 4.97 -7.39 -41.87
N LEU A 21 6.19 -6.97 -41.52
CA LEU A 21 7.13 -7.75 -40.72
C LEU A 21 6.89 -7.63 -39.20
N ASP A 22 6.05 -6.67 -38.78
CA ASP A 22 5.65 -6.46 -37.37
C ASP A 22 4.15 -6.10 -37.27
N PRO A 23 3.24 -7.05 -37.58
CA PRO A 23 1.80 -6.78 -37.68
C PRO A 23 1.13 -6.42 -36.34
N PHE A 24 1.83 -6.63 -35.22
CA PHE A 24 1.33 -6.39 -33.86
C PHE A 24 1.89 -5.10 -33.22
N HIS A 25 2.62 -4.26 -33.97
CA HIS A 25 3.08 -2.97 -33.47
C HIS A 25 1.95 -1.96 -33.29
N LYS A 26 0.87 -2.10 -34.07
CA LYS A 26 -0.37 -1.34 -33.84
C LYS A 26 -1.24 -2.07 -32.83
N THR A 27 -1.61 -1.39 -31.76
CA THR A 27 -2.61 -1.85 -30.78
C THR A 27 -3.95 -2.07 -31.48
N LEU A 28 -4.24 -3.32 -31.85
CA LEU A 28 -5.49 -3.71 -32.50
C LEU A 28 -6.70 -3.61 -31.56
N ILE A 29 -6.47 -3.71 -30.25
CA ILE A 29 -7.47 -3.56 -29.20
C ILE A 29 -6.99 -2.44 -28.27
N PRO A 30 -7.73 -1.32 -28.15
CA PRO A 30 -7.28 -0.16 -27.38
C PRO A 30 -7.57 -0.34 -25.88
N LEU A 31 -7.10 -1.45 -25.31
CA LEU A 31 -7.31 -1.80 -23.89
C LEU A 31 -6.83 -0.70 -22.94
N ASP A 32 -5.73 -0.03 -23.29
CA ASP A 32 -5.18 1.10 -22.56
C ASP A 32 -6.21 2.24 -22.37
N SER A 33 -6.86 2.67 -23.45
CA SER A 33 -7.86 3.74 -23.40
C SER A 33 -9.08 3.34 -22.56
N TRP A 34 -9.57 2.10 -22.72
CA TRP A 34 -10.73 1.61 -21.96
C TRP A 34 -10.43 1.48 -20.47
N VAL A 35 -9.23 1.02 -20.11
CA VAL A 35 -8.79 0.95 -18.71
C VAL A 35 -8.65 2.34 -18.12
N THR A 36 -8.04 3.27 -18.86
CA THR A 36 -7.85 4.66 -18.42
C THR A 36 -9.19 5.37 -18.21
N GLU A 37 -10.09 5.33 -19.19
CA GLU A 37 -11.45 5.90 -19.07
C GLU A 37 -12.24 5.24 -17.93
N GLY A 38 -12.10 3.92 -17.76
CA GLY A 38 -12.73 3.19 -16.66
C GLY A 38 -12.23 3.63 -15.29
N ILE A 39 -10.91 3.75 -15.11
CA ILE A 39 -10.30 4.23 -13.86
C ILE A 39 -10.76 5.66 -13.58
N ASP A 40 -10.71 6.56 -14.56
CA ASP A 40 -11.12 7.96 -14.40
C ASP A 40 -12.60 8.08 -14.02
N TRP A 41 -13.47 7.27 -14.62
CA TRP A 41 -14.88 7.22 -14.24
C TRP A 41 -15.07 6.78 -12.78
N VAL A 42 -14.36 5.74 -12.34
CA VAL A 42 -14.40 5.26 -10.95
C VAL A 42 -13.87 6.31 -10.00
N VAL A 43 -12.75 6.95 -10.32
CA VAL A 43 -12.16 8.03 -9.49
C VAL A 43 -13.13 9.20 -9.37
N THR A 44 -13.78 9.59 -10.45
CA THR A 44 -14.70 10.75 -10.42
C THR A 44 -15.94 10.48 -9.57
N HIS A 45 -16.51 9.27 -9.63
CA HIS A 45 -17.79 8.97 -8.97
C HIS A 45 -17.65 8.35 -7.58
N PHE A 46 -16.65 7.48 -7.37
CA PHE A 46 -16.51 6.72 -6.13
C PHE A 46 -15.52 7.31 -5.14
N ARG A 47 -14.75 8.34 -5.51
CA ARG A 47 -13.80 8.99 -4.59
C ARG A 47 -14.44 9.40 -3.26
N PRO A 48 -15.66 9.98 -3.18
CA PRO A 48 -16.28 10.28 -1.89
C PRO A 48 -16.49 9.04 -1.01
N VAL A 49 -16.83 7.90 -1.60
CA VAL A 49 -17.00 6.62 -0.88
C VAL A 49 -15.65 6.15 -0.33
N PHE A 50 -14.61 6.12 -1.16
CA PHE A 50 -13.27 5.70 -0.74
C PHE A 50 -12.67 6.63 0.33
N GLN A 51 -12.90 7.94 0.22
CA GLN A 51 -12.52 8.90 1.25
C GLN A 51 -13.28 8.66 2.56
N GLY A 52 -14.58 8.32 2.49
CA GLY A 52 -15.35 7.92 3.66
C GLY A 52 -14.80 6.68 4.36
N VAL A 53 -14.41 5.64 3.59
CA VAL A 53 -13.78 4.43 4.13
C VAL A 53 -12.41 4.71 4.76
N ARG A 54 -11.70 5.73 4.27
CA ARG A 54 -10.39 6.13 4.80
C ARG A 54 -10.46 6.71 6.21
N VAL A 55 -11.52 7.46 6.54
CA VAL A 55 -11.66 8.17 7.83
C VAL A 55 -11.40 7.27 9.05
N PRO A 56 -12.06 6.11 9.23
CA PRO A 56 -11.79 5.24 10.38
C PRO A 56 -10.37 4.66 10.37
N VAL A 57 -9.79 4.40 9.19
CA VAL A 57 -8.42 3.90 9.06
C VAL A 57 -7.42 4.96 9.54
N ASP A 58 -7.56 6.19 9.05
CA ASP A 58 -6.70 7.32 9.44
C ASP A 58 -6.86 7.65 10.92
N TYR A 59 -8.07 7.60 11.46
CA TYR A 59 -8.32 7.85 12.89
C TYR A 59 -7.56 6.86 13.78
N ILE A 60 -7.66 5.56 13.46
CA ILE A 60 -6.97 4.52 14.23
C ILE A 60 -5.46 4.60 14.02
N LEU A 61 -5.00 4.83 12.79
CA LEU A 61 -3.58 4.98 12.48
C LEU A 61 -2.96 6.14 13.27
N ASN A 62 -3.61 7.30 13.27
CA ASN A 62 -3.16 8.46 14.04
C ASN A 62 -3.17 8.16 15.55
N GLY A 63 -4.17 7.42 16.05
CA GLY A 63 -4.21 6.98 17.43
C GLY A 63 -2.98 6.12 17.81
N PHE A 64 -2.64 5.13 17.00
CA PHE A 64 -1.44 4.32 17.22
C PHE A 64 -0.15 5.13 17.07
N GLN A 65 -0.06 6.03 16.08
CA GLN A 65 1.12 6.90 15.92
C GLN A 65 1.31 7.80 17.14
N GLN A 66 0.25 8.46 17.63
CA GLN A 66 0.32 9.31 18.81
C GLN A 66 0.72 8.53 20.05
N LEU A 67 0.19 7.32 20.23
CA LEU A 67 0.54 6.44 21.35
C LEU A 67 2.02 6.02 21.30
N LEU A 68 2.50 5.58 20.13
CA LEU A 68 3.85 5.05 19.98
C LEU A 68 4.92 6.14 19.95
N LEU A 69 4.67 7.26 19.27
CA LEU A 69 5.60 8.39 19.17
C LEU A 69 5.54 9.30 20.41
N GLY A 70 4.39 9.36 21.09
CA GLY A 70 4.23 10.15 22.32
C GLY A 70 4.92 9.53 23.54
N MET A 71 5.25 8.24 23.48
CA MET A 71 5.94 7.54 24.56
C MET A 71 7.47 7.78 24.49
N PRO A 72 8.14 8.15 25.60
CA PRO A 72 9.59 8.26 25.63
C PRO A 72 10.26 6.93 25.24
N ALA A 73 11.24 6.98 24.34
CA ALA A 73 11.86 5.78 23.77
C ALA A 73 12.35 4.75 24.81
N PRO A 74 13.00 5.12 25.94
CA PRO A 74 13.41 4.14 26.94
C PRO A 74 12.23 3.38 27.55
N VAL A 75 11.08 4.04 27.74
CA VAL A 75 9.87 3.42 28.30
C VAL A 75 9.30 2.41 27.30
N ALA A 76 9.21 2.80 26.03
CA ALA A 76 8.76 1.92 24.96
C ALA A 76 9.63 0.65 24.84
N ILE A 77 10.96 0.81 24.88
CA ILE A 77 11.92 -0.31 24.81
C ILE A 77 11.67 -1.31 25.94
N ILE A 78 11.56 -0.82 27.18
CA ILE A 78 11.34 -1.68 28.34
C ILE A 78 9.99 -2.39 28.22
N VAL A 79 8.92 -1.66 27.88
CA VAL A 79 7.58 -2.24 27.75
C VAL A 79 7.55 -3.33 26.68
N PHE A 80 8.09 -3.09 25.49
CA PHE A 80 8.10 -4.10 24.42
C PHE A 80 8.99 -5.29 24.75
N ALA A 81 10.15 -5.07 25.39
CA ALA A 81 11.01 -6.15 25.85
C ALA A 81 10.33 -7.02 26.91
N LEU A 82 9.60 -6.42 27.85
CA LEU A 82 8.82 -7.15 28.87
C LEU A 82 7.67 -7.94 28.26
N ILE A 83 6.94 -7.36 27.29
CA ILE A 83 5.88 -8.06 26.55
C ILE A 83 6.46 -9.27 25.81
N ALA A 84 7.56 -9.07 25.06
CA ALA A 84 8.22 -10.14 24.32
C ALA A 84 8.75 -11.23 25.26
N TRP A 85 9.31 -10.84 26.42
CA TRP A 85 9.74 -11.76 27.46
C TRP A 85 8.60 -12.63 27.98
N GLN A 86 7.47 -12.01 28.31
CA GLN A 86 6.32 -12.70 28.92
C GLN A 86 5.64 -13.66 27.94
N ILE A 87 5.58 -13.32 26.65
CA ILE A 87 4.89 -14.13 25.63
C ILE A 87 5.80 -15.23 25.07
N SER A 88 7.10 -14.96 24.90
CA SER A 88 7.99 -15.81 24.12
C SER A 88 9.28 -16.23 24.87
N GLY A 89 9.41 -15.88 26.14
CA GLY A 89 10.53 -16.28 26.99
C GLY A 89 11.73 -15.30 26.97
N VAL A 90 12.69 -15.55 27.87
CA VAL A 90 13.80 -14.62 28.20
C VAL A 90 14.62 -14.25 26.96
N GLY A 91 14.90 -15.24 26.09
CA GLY A 91 15.69 -15.03 24.88
C GLY A 91 15.07 -13.99 23.94
N MET A 92 13.74 -14.05 23.73
CA MET A 92 13.03 -13.08 22.90
C MET A 92 12.96 -11.70 23.55
N GLY A 93 12.78 -11.63 24.87
CA GLY A 93 12.81 -10.35 25.60
C GLY A 93 14.13 -9.60 25.43
N VAL A 94 15.25 -10.30 25.62
CA VAL A 94 16.60 -9.75 25.43
C VAL A 94 16.83 -9.37 23.96
N ALA A 95 16.42 -10.22 23.01
CA ALA A 95 16.55 -9.93 21.58
C ALA A 95 15.77 -8.66 21.19
N THR A 96 14.54 -8.50 21.67
CA THR A 96 13.72 -7.30 21.44
C THR A 96 14.37 -6.05 22.06
N LEU A 97 14.85 -6.14 23.30
CA LEU A 97 15.55 -5.04 23.97
C LEU A 97 16.75 -4.54 23.14
N VAL A 98 17.65 -5.47 22.76
CA VAL A 98 18.85 -5.15 21.99
C VAL A 98 18.49 -4.58 20.62
N SER A 99 17.51 -5.16 19.94
CA SER A 99 17.07 -4.71 18.62
C SER A 99 16.49 -3.30 18.65
N LEU A 100 15.65 -2.98 19.63
CA LEU A 100 15.04 -1.65 19.74
C LEU A 100 16.06 -0.58 20.14
N ILE A 101 17.03 -0.92 21.01
CA ILE A 101 18.17 -0.03 21.31
C ILE A 101 18.98 0.23 20.04
N ALA A 102 19.26 -0.80 19.23
CA ALA A 102 20.00 -0.65 17.98
C ALA A 102 19.26 0.26 16.98
N ILE A 103 17.94 0.08 16.81
CA ILE A 103 17.09 0.95 15.97
C ILE A 103 17.13 2.41 16.46
N GLY A 104 17.05 2.61 17.78
CA GLY A 104 17.19 3.94 18.38
C GLY A 104 18.56 4.56 18.12
N ALA A 105 19.63 3.76 18.25
CA ALA A 105 21.01 4.21 18.07
C ALA A 105 21.33 4.67 16.63
N ILE A 106 20.71 4.05 15.62
CA ILE A 106 20.84 4.48 14.21
C ILE A 106 19.89 5.64 13.83
N GLY A 107 19.12 6.17 14.78
CA GLY A 107 18.21 7.30 14.56
C GLY A 107 16.92 6.96 13.82
N ALA A 108 16.61 5.66 13.63
CA ALA A 108 15.43 5.20 12.88
C ALA A 108 14.18 5.00 13.77
N TRP A 109 14.18 5.57 14.99
CA TRP A 109 13.13 5.35 15.98
C TRP A 109 11.75 5.78 15.50
N SER A 110 11.63 6.99 14.95
CA SER A 110 10.35 7.54 14.50
C SER A 110 9.76 6.69 13.36
N GLN A 111 10.59 6.36 12.36
CA GLN A 111 10.21 5.53 11.22
C GLN A 111 9.80 4.13 11.66
N ALA A 112 10.50 3.53 12.64
CA ALA A 112 10.13 2.24 13.19
C ALA A 112 8.77 2.29 13.90
N MET A 113 8.49 3.33 14.69
CA MET A 113 7.20 3.49 15.36
C MET A 113 6.05 3.75 14.37
N VAL A 114 6.28 4.54 13.32
CA VAL A 114 5.29 4.73 12.24
C VAL A 114 5.01 3.41 11.51
N THR A 115 6.06 2.65 11.18
CA THR A 115 5.90 1.32 10.56
C THR A 115 5.11 0.38 11.47
N LEU A 116 5.41 0.36 12.77
CA LEU A 116 4.67 -0.43 13.75
C LEU A 116 3.20 0.01 13.83
N ALA A 117 2.91 1.32 13.81
CA ALA A 117 1.56 1.85 13.79
C ALA A 117 0.77 1.39 12.55
N LEU A 118 1.41 1.42 11.37
CA LEU A 118 0.81 0.94 10.12
C LEU A 118 0.49 -0.56 10.21
N VAL A 119 1.43 -1.38 10.70
CA VAL A 119 1.24 -2.82 10.87
C VAL A 119 0.12 -3.13 11.88
N LEU A 120 0.09 -2.45 13.03
CA LEU A 120 -0.95 -2.63 14.05
C LEU A 120 -2.33 -2.23 13.52
N THR A 121 -2.42 -1.12 12.80
CA THR A 121 -3.66 -0.67 12.17
C THR A 121 -4.15 -1.70 11.14
N ALA A 122 -3.27 -2.14 10.23
CA ALA A 122 -3.60 -3.14 9.23
C ALA A 122 -4.03 -4.47 9.87
N LEU A 123 -3.32 -4.91 10.91
CA LEU A 123 -3.65 -6.13 11.67
C LEU A 123 -5.02 -6.03 12.33
N LEU A 124 -5.34 -4.89 12.94
CA LEU A 124 -6.65 -4.66 13.56
C LEU A 124 -7.77 -4.84 12.54
N PHE A 125 -7.70 -4.18 11.38
CA PHE A 125 -8.72 -4.33 10.33
C PHE A 125 -8.73 -5.74 9.72
N CYS A 126 -7.56 -6.38 9.59
CA CYS A 126 -7.48 -7.77 9.15
C CYS A 126 -8.22 -8.72 10.11
N ILE A 127 -8.10 -8.52 11.43
CA ILE A 127 -8.82 -9.33 12.42
C ILE A 127 -10.31 -8.98 12.42
N VAL A 128 -10.67 -7.69 12.39
CA VAL A 128 -12.07 -7.25 12.49
C VAL A 128 -12.87 -7.60 11.23
N ILE A 129 -12.28 -7.50 10.05
CA ILE A 129 -12.98 -7.68 8.76
C ILE A 129 -12.54 -8.98 8.09
N GLY A 130 -11.22 -9.21 7.99
CA GLY A 130 -10.65 -10.37 7.30
C GLY A 130 -10.98 -11.70 7.97
N LEU A 131 -10.94 -11.79 9.30
CA LEU A 131 -11.25 -13.04 10.01
C LEU A 131 -12.73 -13.46 9.85
N PRO A 132 -13.74 -12.59 10.07
CA PRO A 132 -15.14 -12.96 9.80
C PRO A 132 -15.38 -13.32 8.34
N LEU A 133 -14.80 -12.57 7.40
CA LEU A 133 -14.90 -12.86 5.97
C LEU A 133 -14.30 -14.24 5.65
N GLY A 134 -13.11 -14.54 6.19
CA GLY A 134 -12.46 -15.84 6.04
C GLY A 134 -13.29 -17.00 6.58
N ILE A 135 -13.89 -16.83 7.76
CA ILE A 135 -14.80 -17.83 8.35
C ILE A 135 -16.03 -18.04 7.46
N TRP A 136 -16.60 -16.97 6.91
CA TRP A 136 -17.75 -17.07 6.00
C TRP A 136 -17.41 -17.79 4.69
N LEU A 137 -16.25 -17.50 4.11
CA LEU A 137 -15.75 -18.18 2.92
C LEU A 137 -15.49 -19.67 3.16
N ALA A 138 -14.99 -20.03 4.34
CA ALA A 138 -14.80 -21.43 4.72
C ALA A 138 -16.11 -22.21 4.83
N ARG A 139 -17.22 -21.53 5.19
CA ARG A 139 -18.53 -22.16 5.37
C ARG A 139 -19.41 -22.17 4.12
N SER A 140 -19.16 -21.32 3.13
CA SER A 140 -20.00 -21.18 1.93
C SER A 140 -19.21 -21.45 0.65
N PRO A 141 -19.46 -22.61 -0.02
CA PRO A 141 -18.83 -22.92 -1.31
C PRO A 141 -19.14 -21.89 -2.40
N ARG A 142 -20.32 -21.26 -2.35
CA ARG A 142 -20.70 -20.20 -3.31
C ARG A 142 -19.92 -18.92 -3.07
N ALA A 143 -19.81 -18.47 -1.82
CA ALA A 143 -19.04 -17.27 -1.48
C ALA A 143 -17.55 -17.47 -1.81
N ALA A 144 -17.01 -18.65 -1.47
CA ALA A 144 -15.66 -19.06 -1.83
C ALA A 144 -15.42 -18.98 -3.35
N LYS A 145 -16.33 -19.50 -4.18
CA LYS A 145 -16.16 -19.49 -5.64
C LYS A 145 -16.10 -18.08 -6.24
N ILE A 146 -16.81 -17.12 -5.65
CA ILE A 146 -16.85 -15.73 -6.13
C ILE A 146 -15.65 -14.93 -5.63
N ILE A 147 -15.27 -15.10 -4.37
CA ILE A 147 -14.27 -14.23 -3.71
C ILE A 147 -12.84 -14.76 -3.87
N ARG A 148 -12.63 -16.08 -4.01
CA ARG A 148 -11.29 -16.65 -4.23
C ARG A 148 -10.55 -16.03 -5.43
N PRO A 149 -11.17 -15.85 -6.61
CA PRO A 149 -10.49 -15.20 -7.73
C PRO A 149 -9.99 -13.78 -7.40
N LEU A 150 -10.74 -13.02 -6.59
CA LEU A 150 -10.31 -11.69 -6.15
C LEU A 150 -9.10 -11.79 -5.21
N LEU A 151 -9.11 -12.73 -4.27
CA LEU A 151 -7.99 -12.98 -3.36
C LEU A 151 -6.75 -13.45 -4.13
N ASP A 152 -6.92 -14.31 -5.13
CA ASP A 152 -5.85 -14.80 -6.00
C ASP A 152 -5.26 -13.65 -6.83
N ALA A 153 -6.10 -12.73 -7.32
CA ALA A 153 -5.64 -11.51 -7.99
C ALA A 153 -4.82 -10.62 -7.05
N MET A 154 -5.30 -10.38 -5.81
CA MET A 154 -4.57 -9.57 -4.83
C MET A 154 -3.19 -10.16 -4.46
N GLN A 155 -3.01 -11.48 -4.59
CA GLN A 155 -1.74 -12.16 -4.29
C GLN A 155 -0.76 -12.20 -5.46
N THR A 156 -1.26 -12.07 -6.70
CA THR A 156 -0.45 -12.28 -7.92
C THR A 156 -0.12 -10.97 -8.63
N THR A 157 -0.87 -9.89 -8.41
CA THR A 157 -0.56 -8.58 -9.00
C THR A 157 0.59 -7.88 -8.28
N PRO A 158 1.62 -7.39 -8.99
CA PRO A 158 2.71 -6.62 -8.39
C PRO A 158 2.20 -5.36 -7.69
N ALA A 159 2.85 -4.98 -6.59
CA ALA A 159 2.40 -3.88 -5.75
C ALA A 159 2.27 -2.54 -6.49
N PHE A 160 3.18 -2.27 -7.43
CA PHE A 160 3.18 -1.04 -8.22
C PHE A 160 1.89 -0.84 -9.03
N VAL A 161 1.32 -1.92 -9.55
CA VAL A 161 0.12 -1.87 -10.42
C VAL A 161 -1.10 -1.41 -9.64
N TYR A 162 -1.27 -1.90 -8.40
CA TYR A 162 -2.40 -1.48 -7.57
C TYR A 162 -2.20 -0.09 -6.94
N LEU A 163 -0.95 0.35 -6.73
CA LEU A 163 -0.65 1.59 -6.02
C LEU A 163 -1.23 2.81 -6.74
N VAL A 164 -1.13 2.85 -8.07
CA VAL A 164 -1.61 3.97 -8.91
C VAL A 164 -3.09 4.28 -8.65
N PRO A 165 -4.04 3.34 -8.87
CA PRO A 165 -5.46 3.61 -8.62
C PRO A 165 -5.77 3.83 -7.13
N ILE A 166 -5.06 3.17 -6.20
CA ILE A 166 -5.26 3.41 -4.76
C ILE A 166 -4.92 4.85 -4.39
N VAL A 167 -3.80 5.39 -4.87
CA VAL A 167 -3.42 6.78 -4.58
C VAL A 167 -4.39 7.76 -5.23
N MET A 168 -4.94 7.45 -6.40
CA MET A 168 -5.97 8.28 -7.04
C MET A 168 -7.28 8.31 -6.23
N LEU A 169 -7.72 7.16 -5.70
CA LEU A 169 -8.99 7.04 -4.97
C LEU A 169 -8.90 7.50 -3.51
N PHE A 170 -7.87 7.05 -2.80
CA PHE A 170 -7.66 7.33 -1.38
C PHE A 170 -6.82 8.59 -1.15
N GLY A 171 -6.15 9.13 -2.17
CA GLY A 171 -5.21 10.24 -2.03
C GLY A 171 -3.85 9.77 -1.51
N ILE A 172 -2.85 10.66 -1.55
CA ILE A 172 -1.56 10.41 -0.89
C ILE A 172 -1.84 10.41 0.63
N GLY A 173 -1.92 9.22 1.22
CA GLY A 173 -1.89 9.04 2.67
C GLY A 173 -0.55 9.50 3.24
N ASN A 174 -0.38 9.45 4.57
CA ASN A 174 0.94 9.69 5.17
C ASN A 174 1.90 8.58 4.72
N VAL A 175 2.55 8.74 3.56
CA VAL A 175 3.55 7.81 3.02
C VAL A 175 4.87 8.17 3.68
N PRO A 176 5.44 7.31 4.55
CA PRO A 176 6.79 7.53 5.03
C PRO A 176 7.73 7.21 3.86
N GLY A 177 8.16 8.26 3.16
CA GLY A 177 9.36 8.29 2.34
C GLY A 177 10.43 9.10 3.06
#